data_AF-A0A2W4JAS7-F1
#
_entry.id   AF-A0A2W4JAS7-F1
#
_cell.length_a   1.000
_cell.length_b   1.000
_cell.length_c   1.000
_cell.angle_alpha   90.00
_cell.angle_beta   90.00
_cell.angle_gamma   90.00
#
_symmetry.space_group_name_H-M   'P 1'
#
loop_
_entity.id
_entity.type
_entity.pdbx_description
1 polymer ?
#
loop_
_entity_poly.entity_id
_entity_poly.type
_entity_poly.pdbx_seq_one_letter_code
_entity_poly.pdbx_strand_id
1 'polypeptide(L)'
;MRYGWVTAAAAVAVASLAVTACGPAGQGGGLSIKVDGSSTVGPLTQAAAELFSDRNPDLRVGVATSGTGGGFEKFCNGEIDIADAS
;
A
#
# COMPACT_ATOMS: atom_id res chain seq x y z
N MET A 1 54.47 -8.97 19.01
CA MET A 1 53.12 -9.12 19.60
C MET A 1 52.31 -7.81 19.64
N ARG A 2 52.42 -6.91 18.63
CA ARG A 2 51.75 -5.59 18.64
C ARG A 2 50.64 -5.42 17.58
N TYR A 3 50.48 -6.37 16.66
CA TYR A 3 49.55 -6.26 15.52
C TYR A 3 48.21 -6.99 15.72
N GLY A 4 48.08 -7.87 16.72
CA GLY A 4 46.86 -8.68 16.91
C GLY A 4 45.63 -7.90 17.39
N TRP A 5 45.83 -6.76 18.04
CA TRP A 5 44.72 -5.94 18.54
C TRP A 5 44.15 -5.03 17.45
N VAL A 6 44.98 -4.63 16.48
CA VAL A 6 44.57 -3.82 15.33
C VAL A 6 43.69 -4.64 14.38
N THR A 7 44.01 -5.93 14.18
CA THR A 7 43.19 -6.84 13.38
C THR A 7 41.86 -7.19 14.05
N ALA A 8 41.85 -7.31 15.39
CA ALA A 8 40.61 -7.58 16.13
C ALA A 8 39.65 -6.37 16.09
N ALA A 9 40.16 -5.15 16.22
CA ALA A 9 39.34 -3.93 16.13
C ALA A 9 38.72 -3.72 14.74
N ALA A 10 39.48 -4.02 13.67
CA ALA A 10 38.97 -3.91 12.30
C ALA A 10 37.86 -4.94 12.01
N ALA A 11 37.96 -6.16 12.54
CA ALA A 11 36.94 -7.20 12.35
C ALA A 11 35.61 -6.87 13.05
N VAL A 12 35.65 -6.21 14.21
CA VAL A 12 34.45 -5.79 14.95
C VAL A 12 33.73 -4.63 14.25
N ALA A 13 34.47 -3.71 13.62
CA ALA A 13 33.91 -2.56 12.90
C ALA A 13 33.18 -2.94 11.59
N VAL A 14 33.56 -4.04 10.94
CA VAL A 14 32.89 -4.53 9.72
C VAL A 14 31.64 -5.36 10.06
N ALA A 15 31.64 -6.06 11.19
CA ALA A 15 30.50 -6.86 11.64
C ALA A 15 29.28 -6.01 12.06
N SER A 16 29.48 -4.78 12.53
CA SER A 16 28.39 -3.89 12.95
C SER A 16 27.65 -3.22 11.78
N LEU A 17 28.23 -3.16 10.58
CA LEU A 17 27.54 -2.63 9.38
C LEU A 17 26.62 -3.64 8.69
N ALA A 18 26.77 -4.94 8.98
CA ALA A 18 25.97 -5.99 8.33
C ALA A 18 24.57 -6.17 8.93
N VAL A 19 24.29 -5.58 10.11
CA VAL A 19 23.03 -5.81 10.84
C VAL A 19 21.94 -4.79 10.47
N THR A 20 22.26 -3.69 9.79
CA THR A 20 21.29 -2.61 9.49
C THR A 20 20.61 -2.75 8.12
N ALA A 21 20.93 -3.78 7.34
CA ALA A 21 20.40 -3.94 5.98
C ALA A 21 19.04 -4.66 5.91
N CYS A 22 18.52 -5.18 7.03
CA CYS A 22 17.24 -5.87 7.10
C CYS A 22 16.26 -5.15 8.04
N GLY A 23 15.98 -3.88 7.75
CA GLY A 23 14.78 -3.21 8.26
C GLY A 23 13.58 -3.59 7.38
N PRO A 24 12.34 -3.62 7.92
CA PRO A 24 11.17 -3.80 7.08
C PRO A 24 11.17 -2.70 6.03
N ALA A 25 11.21 -3.10 4.75
CA ALA A 25 10.99 -2.21 3.63
C ALA A 25 9.54 -1.73 3.72
N GLY A 26 9.32 -0.68 4.52
CA GLY A 26 8.07 0.06 4.54
C GLY A 26 7.89 0.65 3.15
N GLN A 27 7.12 -0.05 2.33
CA GLN A 27 6.60 0.45 1.06
C GLN A 27 5.73 1.66 1.40
N GLY A 28 6.33 2.84 1.26
CA GLY A 28 5.76 4.14 1.61
C GLY A 28 4.69 4.63 0.65
N GLY A 29 3.71 3.78 0.34
CA GLY A 29 2.44 4.17 -0.27
C GLY A 29 1.36 3.37 0.44
N GLY A 30 0.56 4.03 1.30
CA GLY A 30 -0.54 3.35 1.97
C GLY A 30 -1.38 2.59 0.96
N LEU A 31 -1.66 1.32 1.24
CA LEU A 31 -2.48 0.47 0.37
C LEU A 31 -3.84 1.16 0.15
N SER A 32 -4.10 1.57 -1.08
CA SER A 32 -5.31 2.29 -1.47
C SER A 32 -6.12 1.44 -2.43
N ILE A 33 -7.43 1.34 -2.19
CA ILE A 33 -8.41 0.72 -3.07
C ILE A 33 -9.19 1.85 -3.76
N LYS A 34 -9.23 1.83 -5.09
CA LYS A 34 -9.97 2.78 -5.92
C LYS A 34 -11.21 2.12 -6.49
N VAL A 35 -12.36 2.73 -6.29
CA VAL A 35 -13.66 2.26 -6.76
C VAL A 35 -14.31 3.34 -7.62
N ASP A 36 -14.87 2.96 -8.76
CA ASP A 36 -15.62 3.86 -9.65
C ASP A 36 -16.71 3.08 -10.40
N GLY A 37 -17.81 3.75 -10.77
CA GLY A 37 -18.87 3.15 -11.59
C GLY A 37 -20.25 3.77 -11.35
N SER A 38 -21.26 2.91 -11.23
CA SER A 38 -22.68 3.28 -11.14
C SER A 38 -22.98 4.31 -10.03
N SER A 39 -23.74 5.34 -10.38
CA SER A 39 -24.26 6.33 -9.43
C SER A 39 -25.43 5.82 -8.58
N THR A 40 -26.10 4.73 -9.00
CA THR A 40 -27.19 4.13 -8.24
C THR A 40 -26.68 3.38 -7.01
N VAL A 41 -25.52 2.73 -7.11
CA VAL A 41 -24.93 1.96 -5.99
C VAL A 41 -23.80 2.71 -5.27
N GLY A 42 -23.28 3.79 -5.86
CA GLY A 42 -22.23 4.62 -5.24
C GLY A 42 -22.49 4.99 -3.77
N PRO A 43 -23.71 5.38 -3.34
CA PRO A 43 -24.01 5.63 -1.93
C PRO A 43 -23.85 4.40 -1.02
N LEU A 44 -24.16 3.19 -1.51
CA LEU A 44 -23.95 1.95 -0.76
C LEU A 44 -22.46 1.61 -0.68
N THR A 45 -21.73 1.78 -1.78
CA THR A 45 -20.28 1.57 -1.82
C THR A 45 -19.54 2.52 -0.88
N GLN A 46 -19.96 3.79 -0.81
CA GLN A 46 -19.44 4.77 0.14
C GLN A 46 -19.62 4.30 1.60
N ALA A 47 -20.82 3.85 1.96
CA ALA A 47 -21.08 3.34 3.31
C ALA A 47 -20.26 2.07 3.61
N ALA A 48 -20.09 1.18 2.63
CA ALA A 48 -19.23 0.01 2.78
C ALA A 48 -17.75 0.39 2.98
N ALA A 49 -17.27 1.41 2.25
CA ALA A 49 -15.91 1.94 2.39
C ALA A 49 -15.65 2.52 3.79
N GLU A 50 -16.62 3.23 4.36
CA GLU A 50 -16.56 3.75 5.73
C GLU A 50 -16.45 2.62 6.76
N LEU A 51 -17.36 1.63 6.70
CA LEU A 51 -17.35 0.47 7.60
C LEU A 51 -16.11 -0.43 7.43
N PHE A 52 -15.52 -0.44 6.23
CA PHE A 52 -14.26 -1.14 5.99
C PHE A 52 -13.09 -0.39 6.61
N SER A 53 -13.07 0.94 6.50
CA SER A 53 -12.01 1.80 7.04
C SER A 53 -11.97 1.73 8.57
N ASP A 54 -13.12 1.62 9.25
CA ASP A 54 -13.19 1.42 10.71
C ASP A 54 -12.45 0.15 11.17
N ARG A 55 -12.46 -0.90 10.35
CA ARG A 55 -11.81 -2.19 10.64
C ARG A 55 -10.38 -2.27 10.10
N ASN A 56 -10.02 -1.41 9.16
CA ASN A 56 -8.75 -1.42 8.46
C ASN A 56 -8.19 0.01 8.33
N PRO A 57 -7.78 0.64 9.45
CA PRO A 57 -7.41 2.06 9.48
C PRO A 57 -6.16 2.39 8.65
N ASP A 58 -5.33 1.39 8.36
CA ASP A 58 -4.12 1.53 7.54
C ASP A 58 -4.42 1.52 6.02
N LEU A 59 -5.65 1.15 5.63
CA LEU A 59 -6.10 1.10 4.24
C LEU A 59 -6.94 2.33 3.91
N ARG A 60 -6.82 2.83 2.67
CA ARG A 60 -7.67 3.91 2.16
C ARG A 60 -8.56 3.40 1.05
N VAL A 61 -9.86 3.72 1.09
CA VAL A 61 -10.80 3.40 0.02
C VAL A 61 -11.34 4.69 -0.58
N GLY A 62 -11.13 4.90 -1.88
CA GLY A 62 -11.68 6.03 -2.63
C GLY A 62 -12.83 5.57 -3.51
N VAL A 63 -13.97 6.26 -3.44
CA VAL A 63 -15.17 5.95 -4.23
C VAL A 63 -15.51 7.14 -5.14
N ALA A 64 -15.65 6.88 -6.43
CA ALA A 64 -16.08 7.82 -7.45
C ALA A 64 -17.29 7.27 -8.23
N THR A 65 -17.97 8.14 -8.99
CA THR A 65 -19.10 7.72 -9.82
C THR A 65 -18.99 8.31 -11.23
N SER A 66 -18.60 7.48 -12.19
CA SER A 66 -18.50 7.80 -13.62
C SER A 66 -19.60 7.16 -14.46
N GLY A 67 -20.48 6.37 -13.85
CA GLY A 67 -21.46 5.51 -14.51
C GLY A 67 -20.86 4.14 -14.86
N THR A 68 -21.71 3.11 -14.98
CA THR A 68 -21.28 1.71 -15.18
C THR A 68 -20.29 1.53 -16.35
N GLY A 69 -20.56 2.17 -17.50
CA GLY A 69 -19.67 2.11 -18.66
C GLY A 69 -18.30 2.74 -18.39
N GLY A 70 -18.28 3.95 -17.80
CA GLY A 70 -17.04 4.63 -17.44
C GLY A 70 -16.21 3.88 -16.40
N GLY A 71 -16.88 3.25 -15.43
CA GLY A 71 -16.23 2.36 -14.46
C GLY A 71 -15.56 1.16 -15.14
N PHE A 72 -16.25 0.49 -16.07
CA PHE A 72 -15.66 -0.62 -16.82
C PHE A 72 -14.50 -0.19 -17.71
N GLU A 73 -14.59 0.96 -18.39
CA GLU A 73 -13.48 1.50 -19.18
C GLU A 73 -12.23 1.70 -18.32
N LYS A 74 -12.38 2.40 -17.19
CA LYS A 74 -11.28 2.64 -16.24
C LYS A 74 -10.72 1.35 -15.65
N PHE A 75 -11.58 0.38 -15.33
CA PHE A 75 -11.15 -0.92 -14.80
C PHE A 75 -10.35 -1.71 -15.85
N CYS A 76 -10.82 -1.74 -17.10
CA CYS A 76 -10.08 -2.39 -18.19
C CYS A 76 -8.72 -1.72 -18.45
N ASN A 77 -8.61 -0.42 -18.20
CA ASN A 77 -7.35 0.33 -18.29
C ASN A 77 -6.45 0.19 -17.05
N GLY A 78 -6.91 -0.49 -15.99
CA GLY A 78 -6.16 -0.64 -14.74
C GLY A 78 -6.08 0.63 -13.88
N GLU A 79 -6.99 1.58 -14.07
CA GLU A 79 -7.02 2.85 -13.33
C GLU A 79 -7.67 2.72 -11.94
N ILE A 80 -8.56 1.74 -11.79
CA ILE A 80 -9.34 1.44 -10.58
C ILE A 80 -9.28 -0.05 -10.24
N ASP A 81 -9.52 -0.38 -8.98
CA ASP A 81 -9.48 -1.76 -8.46
C ASP A 81 -10.86 -2.44 -8.47
N ILE A 82 -11.95 -1.66 -8.46
CA ILE A 82 -13.34 -2.16 -8.42
C ILE A 82 -14.21 -1.31 -9.35
N ALA A 83 -15.00 -1.97 -10.20
CA ALA A 83 -16.00 -1.35 -11.06
C ALA A 83 -17.43 -1.61 -10.54
N ASP A 84 -18.15 -0.57 -10.17
CA ASP A 84 -19.53 -0.65 -9.70
C ASP A 84 -20.53 -0.65 -10.88
N ALA A 85 -21.54 -1.51 -10.82
CA ALA A 85 -22.52 -1.68 -11.90
C ALA A 85 -23.95 -1.92 -11.36
N SER A 86 -24.93 -1.37 -12.07
CA SER A 86 -26.37 -1.58 -11.87
C SER A 86 -27.15 -1.32 -13.15
#